data_AF-A0A667ZUR6-F1
#
_entry.id   AF-A0A667ZUR6-F1
#
_cell.length_a   1.000
_cell.length_b   1.000
_cell.length_c   1.000
_cell.angle_alpha   90.00
_cell.angle_beta   90.00
_cell.angle_gamma   90.00
#
_symmetry.space_group_name_H-M   'P 1'
#
loop_
_entity.id
_entity.type
_entity.pdbx_description
1 polymer ?
#
loop_
_entity_poly.entity_id
_entity_poly.type
_entity_poly.pdbx_seq_one_letter_code
_entity_poly.pdbx_strand_id
1 'polypeptide(L)'
;MAALGLHVPLNPWASELFDDFVQATTCRATLRAFSQLCEHLQLAQTATERPLYHTIKERLNYWKANGLWAKLDKRAAHQEYMRGRACANTTCVIIGAGPCGLRTAVELGFMGARVVLLEKRDAFSRNNVLHLWPFTIHDLRGLGAKKFYGKFCAGSIDHISIRQLQLVLLKVALLLGVEVHVNVEFKELVEPPEHQQSQKVGWRIQVHPKSHPVTQLEFDVIIGADGRRNTLPGFRRKEFRGKLAIAITANFKNRNTTAEAKVEEISGVAFIFNQRFFQELRQDTGRRLLHQSPAAVSGLCHESLWAARCGHVRLHLYVRLRERCPGSPATGIPAAGHTGGRQPAGGKNRKEG
;
A
#
# COMPACT_ATOMS: atom_id res chain seq x y z
N MET A 1 -7.44 -46.19 23.64
CA MET A 1 -8.19 -45.00 23.19
C MET A 1 -7.32 -44.22 22.21
N ALA A 2 -7.27 -44.65 20.96
CA ALA A 2 -6.62 -43.91 19.88
C ALA A 2 -7.66 -42.98 19.25
N ALA A 3 -7.39 -41.67 19.27
CA ALA A 3 -8.22 -40.68 18.62
C ALA A 3 -8.15 -40.92 17.09
N LEU A 4 -9.29 -41.34 16.52
CA LEU A 4 -9.50 -41.39 15.08
C LEU A 4 -9.35 -39.96 14.54
N GLY A 5 -8.26 -39.73 13.80
CA GLY A 5 -8.08 -38.51 13.02
C GLY A 5 -9.24 -38.41 12.02
N LEU A 6 -10.13 -37.46 12.25
CA LEU A 6 -11.18 -37.09 11.30
C LEU A 6 -10.50 -36.71 9.98
N HIS A 7 -10.54 -37.62 9.01
CA HIS A 7 -10.18 -37.33 7.64
C HIS A 7 -11.26 -36.39 7.10
N VAL A 8 -10.98 -35.08 7.11
CA VAL A 8 -11.88 -34.09 6.52
C VAL A 8 -11.96 -34.40 5.03
N PRO A 9 -13.13 -34.82 4.50
CA PRO A 9 -13.25 -35.21 3.12
C PRO A 9 -12.88 -34.04 2.21
N LEU A 10 -12.22 -34.35 1.07
CA LEU A 10 -11.96 -33.39 0.01
C LEU A 10 -13.27 -32.67 -0.34
N ASN A 11 -13.28 -31.35 -0.29
CA ASN A 11 -14.39 -30.52 -0.76
C ASN A 11 -14.04 -30.05 -2.18
N PRO A 12 -14.42 -30.81 -3.24
CA PRO A 12 -14.02 -30.50 -4.62
C PRO A 12 -14.46 -29.11 -5.05
N TRP A 13 -15.65 -28.67 -4.61
CA TRP A 13 -16.18 -27.35 -4.91
C TRP A 13 -15.34 -26.20 -4.31
N ALA A 14 -14.81 -26.38 -3.10
CA ALA A 14 -13.91 -25.39 -2.50
C ALA A 14 -12.59 -25.25 -3.29
N SER A 15 -12.11 -26.35 -3.86
CA SER A 15 -10.88 -26.38 -4.67
C SER A 15 -11.07 -25.67 -6.01
N GLU A 16 -12.24 -25.85 -6.65
CA GLU A 16 -12.63 -25.14 -7.88
C GLU A 16 -12.76 -23.64 -7.65
N LEU A 17 -13.49 -23.22 -6.62
CA LEU A 17 -13.63 -21.80 -6.25
C LEU A 17 -12.28 -21.13 -5.95
N PHE A 18 -11.36 -21.86 -5.32
CA PHE A 18 -10.00 -21.37 -5.11
C PHE A 18 -9.20 -21.26 -6.41
N ASP A 19 -9.33 -22.21 -7.33
CA ASP A 19 -8.70 -22.13 -8.66
C ASP A 19 -9.27 -20.94 -9.47
N ASP A 20 -10.57 -20.70 -9.43
CA ASP A 20 -11.21 -19.53 -10.04
C ASP A 20 -10.67 -18.21 -9.48
N PHE A 21 -10.54 -18.13 -8.15
CA PHE A 21 -9.93 -16.99 -7.48
C PHE A 21 -8.47 -16.78 -7.92
N VAL A 22 -7.68 -17.84 -7.98
CA VAL A 22 -6.28 -17.80 -8.43
C VAL A 22 -6.17 -17.40 -9.89
N GLN A 23 -7.09 -17.84 -10.76
CA GLN A 23 -7.05 -17.59 -12.20
C GLN A 23 -7.71 -16.26 -12.62
N ALA A 24 -8.54 -15.65 -11.77
CA ALA A 24 -9.22 -14.40 -12.07
C ALA A 24 -8.25 -13.29 -12.53
N THR A 25 -8.60 -12.64 -13.64
CA THR A 25 -7.75 -11.67 -14.39
C THR A 25 -8.22 -10.22 -14.28
N THR A 26 -9.30 -9.97 -13.54
CA THR A 26 -9.86 -8.63 -13.32
C THR A 26 -10.19 -8.44 -11.84
N CYS A 27 -10.16 -7.20 -11.36
CA CYS A 27 -10.45 -6.88 -9.96
C CYS A 27 -11.85 -7.38 -9.54
N ARG A 28 -12.90 -7.08 -10.33
CA ARG A 28 -14.26 -7.57 -10.08
C ARG A 28 -14.35 -9.11 -10.03
N ALA A 29 -13.72 -9.80 -10.98
CA ALA A 29 -13.73 -11.26 -10.99
C ALA A 29 -13.01 -11.84 -9.76
N THR A 30 -11.88 -11.27 -9.36
CA THR A 30 -11.14 -11.68 -8.16
C THR A 30 -11.97 -11.49 -6.90
N LEU A 31 -12.62 -10.34 -6.72
CA LEU A 31 -13.49 -10.07 -5.57
C LEU A 31 -14.69 -11.02 -5.53
N ARG A 32 -15.33 -11.26 -6.68
CA ARG A 32 -16.47 -12.19 -6.79
C ARG A 32 -16.07 -13.62 -6.43
N ALA A 33 -15.01 -14.14 -7.06
CA ALA A 33 -14.53 -15.50 -6.81
C ALA A 33 -14.12 -15.69 -5.34
N PHE A 34 -13.48 -14.67 -4.75
CA PHE A 34 -13.15 -14.71 -3.32
C PHE A 34 -14.39 -14.71 -2.42
N SER A 35 -15.40 -13.88 -2.73
CA SER A 35 -16.66 -13.87 -1.98
C SER A 35 -17.36 -15.23 -2.03
N GLN A 36 -17.42 -15.87 -3.19
CA GLN A 36 -18.01 -17.21 -3.36
C GLN A 36 -17.22 -18.26 -2.57
N LEU A 37 -15.88 -18.19 -2.59
CA LEU A 37 -15.02 -19.04 -1.77
C LEU A 37 -15.32 -18.86 -0.28
N CYS A 38 -15.41 -17.61 0.20
CA CYS A 38 -15.69 -17.33 1.61
C CYS A 38 -17.08 -17.83 2.04
N GLU A 39 -18.10 -17.64 1.20
CA GLU A 39 -19.46 -18.11 1.44
C GLU A 39 -19.51 -19.64 1.54
N HIS A 40 -18.88 -20.34 0.59
CA HIS A 40 -18.81 -21.80 0.59
C HIS A 40 -18.05 -22.36 1.79
N LEU A 41 -16.97 -21.68 2.20
CA LEU A 41 -16.21 -22.03 3.39
C LEU A 41 -16.90 -21.59 4.70
N GLN A 42 -18.09 -20.99 4.64
CA GLN A 42 -18.85 -20.48 5.79
C GLN A 42 -18.01 -19.54 6.68
N LEU A 43 -17.28 -18.64 6.04
CA LEU A 43 -16.50 -17.61 6.71
C LEU A 43 -17.40 -16.40 6.91
N ALA A 44 -17.64 -16.03 8.17
CA ALA A 44 -18.36 -14.81 8.47
C ALA A 44 -17.58 -13.61 7.90
N GLN A 45 -18.21 -12.82 7.03
CA GLN A 45 -17.62 -11.59 6.51
C GLN A 45 -17.59 -10.46 7.57
N THR A 46 -18.12 -10.72 8.76
CA THR A 46 -18.19 -9.75 9.86
C THR A 46 -16.83 -9.56 10.54
N ALA A 47 -16.53 -8.31 10.87
CA ALA A 47 -15.24 -7.82 11.34
C ALA A 47 -14.64 -8.48 12.60
N THR A 48 -15.41 -9.29 13.31
CA THR A 48 -15.10 -9.83 14.64
C THR A 48 -14.33 -11.15 14.66
N GLU A 49 -14.30 -11.91 13.57
CA GLU A 49 -13.60 -13.21 13.51
C GLU A 49 -12.33 -13.14 12.64
N ARG A 50 -11.27 -12.57 13.20
CA ARG A 50 -9.91 -12.68 12.66
C ARG A 50 -9.12 -13.66 13.54
N PRO A 51 -8.37 -14.59 12.94
CA PRO A 51 -7.77 -14.50 11.60
C PRO A 51 -8.46 -15.36 10.51
N LEU A 52 -9.03 -14.70 9.49
CA LEU A 52 -9.65 -15.30 8.30
C LEU A 52 -8.69 -16.27 7.55
N TYR A 53 -7.40 -15.92 7.50
CA TYR A 53 -6.36 -16.72 6.81
C TYR A 53 -6.23 -18.15 7.38
N HIS A 54 -6.23 -18.29 8.70
CA HIS A 54 -6.04 -19.60 9.34
C HIS A 54 -7.23 -20.51 9.01
N THR A 55 -8.44 -19.98 9.14
CA THR A 55 -9.67 -20.71 8.84
C THR A 55 -9.78 -21.07 7.35
N ILE A 56 -9.40 -20.18 6.42
CA ILE A 56 -9.31 -20.52 4.98
C ILE A 56 -8.35 -21.68 4.79
N LYS A 57 -7.15 -21.61 5.37
CA LYS A 57 -6.13 -22.65 5.22
C LYS A 57 -6.60 -24.00 5.77
N GLU A 58 -7.21 -24.02 6.95
CA GLU A 58 -7.72 -25.24 7.59
C GLU A 58 -8.88 -25.87 6.82
N ARG A 59 -9.81 -25.05 6.32
CA ARG A 59 -11.00 -25.54 5.61
C ARG A 59 -10.71 -25.85 4.13
N LEU A 60 -9.61 -25.34 3.57
CA LEU A 60 -9.18 -25.63 2.20
C LEU A 60 -8.12 -26.74 2.17
N ASN A 61 -8.58 -27.99 2.25
CA ASN A 61 -7.73 -29.16 2.02
C ASN A 61 -7.45 -29.35 0.51
N TYR A 62 -6.49 -28.59 -0.03
CA TYR A 62 -6.19 -28.57 -1.46
C TYR A 62 -4.69 -28.51 -1.79
N TRP A 63 -4.19 -29.54 -2.48
CA TRP A 63 -2.75 -29.69 -2.77
C TRP A 63 -2.15 -28.51 -3.57
N LYS A 64 -2.91 -27.92 -4.52
CA LYS A 64 -2.40 -26.79 -5.30
C LYS A 64 -2.23 -25.52 -4.46
N ALA A 65 -2.82 -25.46 -3.27
CA ALA A 65 -2.73 -24.32 -2.36
C ALA A 65 -1.56 -24.46 -1.36
N ASN A 66 -1.10 -25.67 -1.05
CA ASN A 66 -0.05 -25.94 -0.05
C ASN A 66 1.23 -25.12 -0.25
N GLY A 67 1.71 -24.98 -1.48
CA GLY A 67 2.90 -24.18 -1.79
C GLY A 67 2.72 -22.67 -1.53
N LEU A 68 1.49 -22.16 -1.63
CA LEU A 68 1.15 -20.78 -1.25
C LEU A 68 1.11 -20.65 0.27
N TRP A 69 0.46 -21.57 0.96
CA TRP A 69 0.38 -21.59 2.43
C TRP A 69 1.75 -21.62 3.08
N ALA A 70 2.64 -22.49 2.63
CA ALA A 70 4.01 -22.55 3.15
C ALA A 70 4.76 -21.21 3.03
N LYS A 71 4.51 -20.45 1.96
CA LYS A 71 5.12 -19.13 1.74
C LYS A 71 4.55 -18.06 2.67
N LEU A 72 3.22 -18.00 2.77
CA LEU A 72 2.54 -17.04 3.63
C LEU A 72 2.79 -17.35 5.12
N ASP A 73 2.80 -18.62 5.51
CA ASP A 73 3.15 -19.06 6.87
C ASP A 73 4.59 -18.69 7.22
N LYS A 74 5.54 -18.91 6.29
CA LYS A 74 6.94 -18.49 6.49
C LYS A 74 7.06 -16.98 6.72
N ARG A 75 6.29 -16.18 5.97
CA ARG A 75 6.27 -14.72 6.16
C ARG A 75 5.62 -14.35 7.50
N ALA A 76 4.45 -14.91 7.81
CA ALA A 76 3.73 -14.65 9.07
C ALA A 76 4.54 -15.03 10.33
N ALA A 77 5.48 -15.97 10.22
CA ALA A 77 6.36 -16.41 11.30
C ALA A 77 7.49 -15.42 11.64
N HIS A 78 7.66 -14.34 10.88
CA HIS A 78 8.61 -13.28 11.21
C HIS A 78 8.32 -12.69 12.60
N GLN A 79 9.37 -12.45 13.39
CA GLN A 79 9.27 -12.05 14.79
C GLN A 79 8.58 -10.70 14.96
N GLU A 80 8.78 -9.79 14.00
CA GLU A 80 8.23 -8.44 13.95
C GLU A 80 6.69 -8.42 13.93
N TYR A 81 6.06 -9.48 13.42
CA TYR A 81 4.60 -9.59 13.41
C TYR A 81 4.03 -10.09 14.75
N MET A 82 4.89 -10.57 15.66
CA MET A 82 4.50 -11.10 16.97
C MET A 82 3.37 -12.15 16.87
N ARG A 83 3.45 -13.04 15.88
CA ARG A 83 2.39 -14.02 15.56
C ARG A 83 1.02 -13.37 15.29
N GLY A 84 1.02 -12.25 14.57
CA GLY A 84 -0.19 -11.49 14.24
C GLY A 84 -0.77 -10.72 15.43
N ARG A 85 0.04 -10.39 16.45
CA ARG A 85 -0.42 -9.65 17.64
C ARG A 85 0.11 -8.23 17.74
N ALA A 86 1.05 -7.86 16.87
CA ALA A 86 1.68 -6.54 16.90
C ALA A 86 0.67 -5.38 16.79
N CYS A 87 -0.43 -5.59 16.05
CA CYS A 87 -1.48 -4.59 15.83
C CYS A 87 -2.90 -5.13 16.05
N ALA A 88 -3.08 -6.15 16.90
CA ALA A 88 -4.37 -6.87 17.05
C ALA A 88 -5.58 -5.97 17.39
N ASN A 89 -5.36 -4.85 18.10
CA ASN A 89 -6.41 -3.91 18.50
C ASN A 89 -6.40 -2.63 17.67
N THR A 90 -5.76 -2.63 16.50
CA THR A 90 -5.65 -1.44 15.64
C THR A 90 -6.50 -1.61 14.40
N THR A 91 -7.34 -0.61 14.14
CA THR A 91 -8.10 -0.51 12.89
C THR A 91 -7.44 0.50 11.96
N CYS A 92 -7.12 0.04 10.75
CA CYS A 92 -6.40 0.77 9.73
C CYS A 92 -7.28 0.98 8.49
N VAL A 93 -7.35 2.21 7.99
CA VAL A 93 -7.96 2.56 6.70
C VAL A 93 -6.87 2.89 5.69
N ILE A 94 -6.92 2.28 4.50
CA ILE A 94 -5.99 2.53 3.40
C ILE A 94 -6.76 3.13 2.22
N ILE A 95 -6.31 4.28 1.72
CA ILE A 95 -6.91 4.93 0.55
C ILE A 95 -6.07 4.59 -0.69
N GLY A 96 -6.62 3.77 -1.58
CA GLY A 96 -6.05 3.43 -2.88
C GLY A 96 -5.54 1.99 -3.00
N ALA A 97 -6.08 1.24 -3.96
CA ALA A 97 -5.64 -0.12 -4.31
C ALA A 97 -4.50 -0.11 -5.35
N GLY A 98 -3.59 0.87 -5.28
CA GLY A 98 -2.34 0.82 -6.03
C GLY A 98 -1.40 -0.26 -5.48
N PRO A 99 -0.29 -0.59 -6.18
CA PRO A 99 0.70 -1.55 -5.67
C PRO A 99 1.16 -1.24 -4.25
N CYS A 100 1.47 0.03 -3.94
CA CYS A 100 1.91 0.44 -2.61
C CYS A 100 0.82 0.25 -1.55
N GLY A 101 -0.42 0.70 -1.81
CA GLY A 101 -1.52 0.56 -0.85
C GLY A 101 -1.87 -0.90 -0.54
N LEU A 102 -1.95 -1.74 -1.57
CA LEU A 102 -2.16 -3.18 -1.39
C LEU A 102 -0.99 -3.85 -0.66
N ARG A 103 0.26 -3.44 -0.95
CA ARG A 103 1.44 -3.99 -0.27
C ARG A 103 1.47 -3.59 1.21
N THR A 104 1.08 -2.36 1.55
CA THR A 104 0.90 -1.91 2.93
C THR A 104 -0.22 -2.68 3.62
N ALA A 105 -1.33 -2.94 2.93
CA ALA A 105 -2.43 -3.75 3.46
C ALA A 105 -1.97 -5.17 3.83
N VAL A 106 -1.14 -5.79 3.00
CA VAL A 106 -0.54 -7.11 3.27
C VAL A 106 0.32 -7.09 4.54
N GLU A 107 1.18 -6.09 4.75
CA GLU A 107 1.97 -6.00 6.00
C GLU A 107 1.07 -5.84 7.23
N LEU A 108 0.09 -4.93 7.17
CA LEU A 108 -0.84 -4.72 8.28
C LEU A 108 -1.68 -5.96 8.57
N GLY A 109 -2.03 -6.74 7.54
CA GLY A 109 -2.67 -8.05 7.67
C GLY A 109 -1.80 -9.04 8.44
N PHE A 110 -0.50 -9.14 8.13
CA PHE A 110 0.43 -9.98 8.90
C PHE A 110 0.63 -9.50 10.34
N MET A 111 0.58 -8.18 10.59
CA MET A 111 0.66 -7.61 11.93
C MET A 111 -0.61 -7.86 12.79
N GLY A 112 -1.68 -8.36 12.17
CA GLY A 112 -2.95 -8.65 12.84
C GLY A 112 -3.92 -7.48 12.95
N ALA A 113 -3.68 -6.38 12.24
CA ALA A 113 -4.58 -5.23 12.25
C ALA A 113 -5.92 -5.55 11.57
N ARG A 114 -6.98 -4.81 11.96
CA ARG A 114 -8.19 -4.72 11.15
C ARG A 114 -7.94 -3.77 9.99
N VAL A 115 -7.82 -4.29 8.77
CA VAL A 115 -7.50 -3.47 7.59
C VAL A 115 -8.72 -3.33 6.68
N VAL A 116 -9.07 -2.08 6.40
CA VAL A 116 -10.10 -1.69 5.43
C VAL A 116 -9.44 -0.85 4.33
N LEU A 117 -9.62 -1.23 3.07
CA LEU A 117 -9.01 -0.59 1.91
C LEU A 117 -10.09 -0.05 0.99
N LEU A 118 -9.96 1.21 0.60
CA LEU A 118 -10.90 1.91 -0.28
C LEU A 118 -10.26 2.17 -1.64
N GLU A 119 -10.95 1.82 -2.71
CA GLU A 119 -10.57 2.18 -4.07
C GLU A 119 -11.78 2.73 -4.83
N LYS A 120 -11.61 3.92 -5.41
CA LYS A 120 -12.68 4.59 -6.16
C LYS A 120 -13.04 3.89 -7.47
N ARG A 121 -12.14 3.06 -8.01
CA ARG A 121 -12.33 2.28 -9.24
C ARG A 121 -12.68 0.84 -8.90
N ASP A 122 -13.15 0.10 -9.90
CA ASP A 122 -13.39 -1.34 -9.80
C ASP A 122 -12.58 -2.16 -10.82
N ALA A 123 -11.66 -1.51 -11.53
CA ALA A 123 -10.84 -2.12 -12.55
C ALA A 123 -9.37 -1.68 -12.45
N PHE A 124 -8.48 -2.65 -12.66
CA PHE A 124 -7.06 -2.42 -12.84
C PHE A 124 -6.74 -2.37 -14.34
N SER A 125 -6.63 -1.16 -14.89
CA SER A 125 -6.56 -0.91 -16.34
C SER A 125 -5.19 -0.50 -16.86
N ARG A 126 -4.22 -0.21 -15.98
CA ARG A 126 -2.90 0.30 -16.39
C ARG A 126 -2.00 -0.83 -16.87
N ASN A 127 -1.65 -0.78 -18.15
CA ASN A 127 -0.78 -1.78 -18.80
C ASN A 127 0.71 -1.42 -18.71
N ASN A 128 1.06 -0.17 -18.39
CA ASN A 128 2.45 0.25 -18.23
C ASN A 128 3.21 -0.69 -17.30
N VAL A 129 4.48 -0.88 -17.61
CA VAL A 129 5.37 -1.86 -16.99
C VAL A 129 6.27 -1.16 -15.98
N LEU A 130 6.41 -1.77 -14.80
CA LEU A 130 7.29 -1.34 -13.73
C LEU A 130 8.50 -2.27 -13.67
N HIS A 131 9.69 -1.68 -13.70
CA HIS A 131 10.91 -2.37 -13.32
C HIS A 131 10.88 -2.72 -11.81
N LEU A 132 11.42 -3.88 -11.46
CA LEU A 132 11.48 -4.42 -10.10
C LEU A 132 12.93 -4.61 -9.68
N TRP A 133 13.30 -4.02 -8.55
CA TRP A 133 14.60 -4.31 -7.96
C TRP A 133 14.66 -5.74 -7.42
N PRO A 134 15.85 -6.35 -7.27
CA PRO A 134 16.00 -7.72 -6.79
C PRO A 134 15.26 -8.01 -5.49
N PHE A 135 15.28 -7.09 -4.53
CA PHE A 135 14.58 -7.26 -3.25
C PHE A 135 13.05 -7.30 -3.42
N THR A 136 12.50 -6.54 -4.37
CA THR A 136 11.06 -6.53 -4.67
C THR A 136 10.63 -7.83 -5.35
N ILE A 137 11.47 -8.37 -6.24
CA ILE A 137 11.25 -9.69 -6.83
C ILE A 137 11.24 -10.76 -5.73
N HIS A 138 12.22 -10.73 -4.82
CA HIS A 138 12.29 -11.64 -3.69
C HIS A 138 11.06 -11.53 -2.78
N ASP A 139 10.65 -10.32 -2.42
CA ASP A 139 9.45 -10.06 -1.61
C ASP A 139 8.19 -10.65 -2.25
N LEU A 140 7.92 -10.34 -3.53
CA LEU A 140 6.75 -10.85 -4.24
C LEU A 140 6.80 -12.39 -4.43
N ARG A 141 7.99 -12.98 -4.66
CA ARG A 141 8.15 -14.45 -4.66
C ARG A 141 7.85 -15.05 -3.29
N GLY A 142 8.20 -14.35 -2.21
CA GLY A 142 7.88 -14.69 -0.83
C GLY A 142 6.39 -14.64 -0.52
N LEU A 143 5.63 -13.77 -1.21
CA LEU A 143 4.16 -13.69 -1.12
C LEU A 143 3.43 -14.64 -2.09
N GLY A 144 4.15 -15.51 -2.81
CA GLY A 144 3.55 -16.48 -3.72
C GLY A 144 3.14 -15.91 -5.07
N ALA A 145 3.73 -14.79 -5.54
CA ALA A 145 3.37 -14.17 -6.82
C ALA A 145 3.31 -15.13 -8.02
N LYS A 146 4.21 -16.14 -8.08
CA LYS A 146 4.21 -17.14 -9.15
C LYS A 146 2.96 -18.04 -9.18
N LYS A 147 2.27 -18.21 -8.03
CA LYS A 147 0.99 -18.93 -7.95
C LYS A 147 -0.13 -18.15 -8.64
N PHE A 148 -0.15 -16.83 -8.47
CA PHE A 148 -1.17 -15.94 -9.02
C PHE A 148 -0.86 -15.43 -10.42
N TYR A 149 0.42 -15.44 -10.81
CA TYR A 149 0.91 -15.02 -12.11
C TYR A 149 2.09 -15.92 -12.51
N GLY A 150 1.82 -16.99 -13.26
CA GLY A 150 2.83 -18.01 -13.60
C GLY A 150 4.05 -17.47 -14.36
N LYS A 151 3.88 -16.38 -15.10
CA LYS A 151 4.94 -15.68 -15.85
C LYS A 151 5.78 -14.72 -14.98
N PHE A 152 5.51 -14.64 -13.67
CA PHE A 152 6.19 -13.68 -12.79
C PHE A 152 7.70 -13.91 -12.76
N CYS A 153 8.46 -12.95 -13.29
CA CYS A 153 9.92 -12.93 -13.31
C CYS A 153 10.52 -14.29 -13.73
N ALA A 154 10.02 -14.84 -14.84
CA ALA A 154 10.55 -16.07 -15.45
C ALA A 154 11.84 -15.75 -16.22
N GLY A 155 12.87 -16.58 -16.07
CA GLY A 155 14.18 -16.30 -16.65
C GLY A 155 14.81 -15.02 -16.07
N SER A 156 15.24 -14.13 -16.95
CA SER A 156 15.85 -12.83 -16.62
C SER A 156 14.84 -11.68 -16.50
N ILE A 157 13.53 -11.93 -16.64
CA ILE A 157 12.50 -10.89 -16.54
C ILE A 157 12.51 -10.28 -15.14
N ASP A 158 12.60 -8.95 -15.08
CA ASP A 158 12.71 -8.16 -13.85
C ASP A 158 11.62 -7.08 -13.74
N HIS A 159 10.52 -7.23 -14.47
CA HIS A 159 9.47 -6.22 -14.54
C HIS A 159 8.07 -6.83 -14.59
N ILE A 160 7.06 -6.02 -14.28
CA ILE A 160 5.66 -6.43 -14.24
C ILE A 160 4.74 -5.27 -14.62
N SER A 161 3.65 -5.55 -15.35
CA SER A 161 2.63 -4.51 -15.59
C SER A 161 1.91 -4.12 -14.30
N ILE A 162 1.56 -2.84 -14.18
CA ILE A 162 0.91 -2.30 -12.98
C ILE A 162 -0.34 -3.11 -12.61
N ARG A 163 -1.21 -3.42 -13.58
CA ARG A 163 -2.43 -4.19 -13.33
C ARG A 163 -2.17 -5.61 -12.81
N GLN A 164 -1.12 -6.28 -13.30
CA GLN A 164 -0.80 -7.64 -12.84
C GLN A 164 -0.26 -7.61 -11.41
N LEU A 165 0.59 -6.62 -11.08
CA LEU A 165 1.05 -6.43 -9.71
C LEU A 165 -0.11 -6.14 -8.75
N GLN A 166 -1.08 -5.31 -9.16
CA GLN A 166 -2.29 -5.05 -8.39
C GLN A 166 -3.11 -6.33 -8.16
N LEU A 167 -3.29 -7.19 -9.17
CA LEU A 167 -4.02 -8.46 -9.02
C LEU A 167 -3.32 -9.43 -8.06
N VAL A 168 -1.99 -9.57 -8.18
CA VAL A 168 -1.21 -10.42 -7.28
C VAL A 168 -1.37 -9.97 -5.83
N LEU A 169 -1.17 -8.68 -5.56
CA LEU A 169 -1.25 -8.15 -4.20
C LEU A 169 -2.69 -8.13 -3.66
N LEU A 170 -3.70 -7.90 -4.51
CA LEU A 170 -5.11 -8.01 -4.12
C LEU A 170 -5.43 -9.41 -3.62
N LYS A 171 -5.00 -10.45 -4.33
CA LYS A 171 -5.24 -11.84 -3.93
C LYS A 171 -4.61 -12.16 -2.58
N VAL A 172 -3.37 -11.71 -2.35
CA VAL A 172 -2.69 -11.87 -1.05
C VAL A 172 -3.42 -11.10 0.06
N ALA A 173 -3.82 -9.84 -0.20
CA ALA A 173 -4.52 -9.01 0.77
C ALA A 173 -5.87 -9.65 1.19
N LEU A 174 -6.66 -10.14 0.23
CA LEU A 174 -7.92 -10.81 0.50
C LEU A 174 -7.74 -12.06 1.37
N LEU A 175 -6.74 -12.90 1.05
CA LEU A 175 -6.41 -14.08 1.85
C LEU A 175 -6.03 -13.75 3.30
N LEU A 176 -5.42 -12.58 3.52
CA LEU A 176 -5.07 -12.08 4.87
C LEU A 176 -6.23 -11.36 5.56
N GLY A 177 -7.44 -11.36 4.98
CA GLY A 177 -8.62 -10.74 5.57
C GLY A 177 -8.64 -9.22 5.49
N VAL A 178 -7.98 -8.63 4.49
CA VAL A 178 -8.16 -7.21 4.16
C VAL A 178 -9.55 -7.01 3.56
N GLU A 179 -10.35 -6.11 4.13
CA GLU A 179 -11.66 -5.73 3.62
C GLU A 179 -11.47 -4.70 2.50
N VAL A 180 -11.85 -5.03 1.27
CA VAL A 180 -11.60 -4.18 0.09
C VAL A 180 -12.92 -3.67 -0.48
N HIS A 181 -13.13 -2.35 -0.45
CA HIS A 181 -14.27 -1.69 -1.05
C HIS A 181 -13.87 -0.96 -2.33
N VAL A 182 -14.35 -1.46 -3.46
CA VAL A 182 -14.23 -0.82 -4.78
C VAL A 182 -15.41 0.09 -5.07
N ASN A 183 -15.26 1.02 -6.02
CA ASN A 183 -16.25 2.08 -6.30
C ASN A 183 -16.57 2.97 -5.08
N VAL A 184 -15.63 3.07 -4.15
CA VAL A 184 -15.75 3.91 -2.95
C VAL A 184 -14.63 4.95 -2.96
N GLU A 185 -14.99 6.21 -3.15
CA GLU A 185 -14.03 7.32 -3.14
C GLU A 185 -14.00 7.97 -1.76
N PHE A 186 -12.82 7.99 -1.13
CA PHE A 186 -12.57 8.82 0.05
C PHE A 186 -12.79 10.30 -0.27
N LYS A 187 -13.49 11.02 0.59
CA LYS A 187 -13.73 12.47 0.46
C LYS A 187 -13.03 13.27 1.54
N GLU A 188 -13.26 12.93 2.80
CA GLU A 188 -12.76 13.72 3.93
C GLU A 188 -12.66 12.88 5.21
N LEU A 189 -11.82 13.37 6.14
CA LEU A 189 -11.76 12.90 7.50
C LEU A 189 -12.87 13.55 8.32
N VAL A 190 -13.50 12.76 9.18
CA VAL A 190 -14.48 13.24 10.15
C VAL A 190 -13.84 13.15 11.53
N GLU A 191 -13.58 14.31 12.12
CA GLU A 191 -12.97 14.40 13.44
C GLU A 191 -13.96 13.93 14.53
N PRO A 192 -13.47 13.29 15.60
CA PRO A 192 -14.25 13.06 16.82
C PRO A 192 -14.87 14.37 17.34
N PRO A 193 -16.15 14.37 17.76
CA PRO A 193 -16.76 15.56 18.39
C PRO A 193 -16.00 15.98 19.66
N GLU A 194 -15.87 17.28 19.91
CA GLU A 194 -15.16 17.82 21.09
C GLU A 194 -15.85 17.49 22.42
N HIS A 195 -17.18 17.44 22.44
CA HIS A 195 -17.98 17.16 23.63
C HIS A 195 -18.57 15.74 23.57
N GLN A 196 -17.93 14.79 24.25
CA GLN A 196 -18.34 13.38 24.31
C GLN A 196 -18.81 13.01 25.71
N GLN A 197 -19.99 13.51 26.12
CA GLN A 197 -20.52 13.30 27.49
C GLN A 197 -21.10 11.89 27.72
N SER A 198 -21.54 11.18 26.68
CA SER A 198 -22.23 9.87 26.82
C SER A 198 -21.60 8.72 26.04
N GLN A 199 -21.11 8.95 24.82
CA GLN A 199 -20.41 7.94 24.01
C GLN A 199 -19.12 8.52 23.41
N LYS A 200 -18.03 7.77 23.53
CA LYS A 200 -16.77 8.10 22.86
C LYS A 200 -16.84 7.64 21.42
N VAL A 201 -16.71 8.57 20.49
CA VAL A 201 -16.70 8.31 19.04
C VAL A 201 -15.30 8.59 18.52
N GLY A 202 -14.72 7.64 17.81
CA GLY A 202 -13.41 7.74 17.16
C GLY A 202 -13.41 8.49 15.83
N TRP A 203 -12.25 8.48 15.17
CA TRP A 203 -12.08 9.06 13.83
C TRP A 203 -12.89 8.28 12.80
N ARG A 204 -13.57 8.99 11.90
CA ARG A 204 -14.35 8.40 10.81
C ARG A 204 -13.97 9.02 9.47
N ILE A 205 -14.52 8.46 8.41
CA ILE A 205 -14.34 8.94 7.04
C ILE A 205 -15.68 9.25 6.40
N GLN A 206 -15.70 10.26 5.55
CA GLN A 206 -16.76 10.42 4.56
C GLN A 206 -16.29 9.86 3.23
N VAL A 207 -17.18 9.12 2.57
CA VAL A 207 -16.92 8.53 1.26
C VAL A 207 -18.05 8.85 0.28
N HIS A 208 -17.80 8.58 -1.00
CA HIS A 208 -18.82 8.54 -2.03
C HIS A 208 -18.94 7.10 -2.57
N PRO A 209 -20.15 6.51 -2.63
CA PRO A 209 -21.44 7.09 -2.21
C PRO A 209 -21.57 7.24 -0.69
N LYS A 210 -22.26 8.29 -0.22
CA LYS A 210 -22.39 8.62 1.21
C LYS A 210 -23.13 7.55 2.03
N SER A 211 -23.94 6.73 1.37
CA SER A 211 -24.70 5.64 2.00
C SER A 211 -23.86 4.39 2.27
N HIS A 212 -22.58 4.36 1.84
CA HIS A 212 -21.74 3.18 2.01
C HIS A 212 -21.47 2.91 3.50
N PRO A 213 -21.64 1.67 4.01
CA PRO A 213 -21.55 1.36 5.44
C PRO A 213 -20.24 1.75 6.13
N VAL A 214 -19.14 1.83 5.37
CA VAL A 214 -17.82 2.24 5.88
C VAL A 214 -17.80 3.64 6.51
N THR A 215 -18.80 4.51 6.28
CA THR A 215 -18.90 5.80 6.96
C THR A 215 -19.10 5.69 8.47
N GLN A 216 -19.56 4.52 8.94
CA GLN A 216 -19.72 4.22 10.37
C GLN A 216 -18.48 3.58 10.98
N LEU A 217 -17.45 3.29 10.17
CA LEU A 217 -16.22 2.68 10.65
C LEU A 217 -15.37 3.70 11.41
N GLU A 218 -15.13 3.41 12.69
CA GLU A 218 -14.10 4.09 13.48
C GLU A 218 -12.73 3.44 13.23
N PHE A 219 -11.68 4.25 13.16
CA PHE A 219 -10.32 3.76 12.94
C PHE A 219 -9.26 4.55 13.72
N ASP A 220 -8.10 3.92 13.90
CA ASP A 220 -6.95 4.48 14.63
C ASP A 220 -5.88 5.02 13.67
N VAL A 221 -5.74 4.37 12.51
CA VAL A 221 -4.68 4.66 11.53
C VAL A 221 -5.28 4.88 10.15
N ILE A 222 -4.83 5.92 9.46
CA ILE A 222 -5.14 6.14 8.04
C ILE A 222 -3.87 6.24 7.19
N ILE A 223 -3.87 5.58 6.04
CA ILE A 223 -2.76 5.57 5.09
C ILE A 223 -3.24 6.09 3.74
N GLY A 224 -2.66 7.20 3.29
CA GLY A 224 -2.87 7.74 1.93
C GLY A 224 -1.95 7.06 0.92
N ALA A 225 -2.50 6.19 0.07
CA ALA A 225 -1.79 5.48 -0.98
C ALA A 225 -2.45 5.67 -2.37
N ASP A 226 -3.14 6.79 -2.56
CA ASP A 226 -3.98 7.15 -3.72
C ASP A 226 -3.20 7.87 -4.84
N GLY A 227 -1.87 7.85 -4.75
CA GLY A 227 -0.94 8.40 -5.72
C GLY A 227 -0.81 9.92 -5.66
N ARG A 228 -0.66 10.58 -6.81
CA ARG A 228 -0.43 12.03 -6.89
C ARG A 228 -1.56 12.88 -6.30
N ARG A 229 -2.80 12.36 -6.28
CA ARG A 229 -3.95 13.07 -5.71
C ARG A 229 -3.66 13.39 -4.25
N ASN A 230 -3.25 12.39 -3.45
CA ASN A 230 -2.92 12.50 -2.04
C ASN A 230 -3.98 13.33 -1.31
N THR A 231 -5.14 12.70 -1.17
CA THR A 231 -6.38 13.28 -0.66
C THR A 231 -6.36 13.59 0.84
N LEU A 232 -5.32 13.17 1.58
CA LEU A 232 -5.22 13.48 3.01
C LEU A 232 -4.72 14.90 3.24
N PRO A 233 -5.42 15.71 4.06
CA PRO A 233 -4.99 17.06 4.40
C PRO A 233 -3.79 17.07 5.36
N GLY A 234 -3.14 18.23 5.52
CA GLY A 234 -2.07 18.43 6.50
C GLY A 234 -0.64 18.10 6.05
N PHE A 235 -0.46 17.50 4.87
CA PHE A 235 0.86 17.15 4.33
C PHE A 235 1.39 18.20 3.36
N ARG A 236 2.38 18.99 3.79
CA ARG A 236 3.11 19.93 2.93
C ARG A 236 3.93 19.17 1.89
N ARG A 237 3.83 19.58 0.62
CA ARG A 237 4.56 18.97 -0.49
C ARG A 237 5.73 19.86 -0.90
N LYS A 238 6.85 19.23 -1.22
CA LYS A 238 7.97 19.90 -1.87
C LYS A 238 7.86 19.65 -3.37
N GLU A 239 7.63 20.69 -4.14
CA GLU A 239 7.65 20.61 -5.60
C GLU A 239 9.07 20.91 -6.08
N PHE A 240 9.66 19.98 -6.83
CA PHE A 240 10.93 20.20 -7.51
C PHE A 240 10.66 20.45 -8.99
N ARG A 241 10.99 21.64 -9.46
CA ARG A 241 10.89 22.00 -10.88
C ARG A 241 12.27 21.90 -11.52
N GLY A 242 12.45 20.87 -12.33
CA GLY A 242 13.63 20.68 -13.16
C GLY A 242 13.46 21.26 -14.56
N LYS A 243 14.35 20.86 -15.47
CA LYS A 243 14.20 21.13 -16.92
C LYS A 243 12.93 20.45 -17.44
N LEU A 244 12.32 21.04 -18.46
CA LEU A 244 11.17 20.45 -19.15
C LEU A 244 11.51 19.03 -19.61
N ALA A 245 10.68 18.08 -19.21
CA ALA A 245 10.84 16.66 -19.49
C ALA A 245 9.48 16.09 -19.89
N ILE A 246 9.40 15.47 -21.07
CA ILE A 246 8.19 14.84 -21.57
C ILE A 246 8.50 13.37 -21.77
N ALA A 247 7.78 12.51 -21.05
CA ALA A 247 7.88 11.07 -21.18
C ALA A 247 6.68 10.53 -21.97
N ILE A 248 6.95 9.65 -22.93
CA ILE A 248 5.94 8.96 -23.73
C ILE A 248 6.02 7.47 -23.39
N THR A 249 4.88 6.85 -23.09
CA THR A 249 4.78 5.40 -22.88
C THR A 249 3.84 4.80 -23.90
N ALA A 250 4.26 3.74 -24.57
CA ALA A 250 3.45 3.00 -25.54
C ALA A 250 3.39 1.53 -25.15
N ASN A 251 2.26 0.87 -25.43
CA ASN A 251 2.09 -0.56 -25.24
C ASN A 251 1.60 -1.16 -26.56
N PHE A 252 2.34 -2.13 -27.09
CA PHE A 252 1.97 -2.87 -28.29
C PHE A 252 1.51 -4.29 -27.90
N LYS A 253 0.67 -4.90 -28.74
CA LYS A 253 0.19 -6.27 -28.50
C LYS A 253 1.34 -7.25 -28.69
N ASN A 254 1.70 -7.97 -27.64
CA ASN A 254 2.63 -9.10 -27.70
C ASN A 254 1.85 -10.40 -27.98
N ARG A 255 2.11 -11.05 -29.11
CA ARG A 255 1.46 -12.33 -29.48
C ARG A 255 2.20 -13.57 -28.98
N ASN A 256 3.36 -13.39 -28.34
CA ASN A 256 4.23 -14.46 -27.82
C ASN A 256 4.73 -15.42 -28.92
N THR A 257 4.97 -14.90 -30.13
CA THR A 257 5.61 -15.66 -31.20
C THR A 257 7.10 -15.86 -30.92
N THR A 258 7.71 -16.88 -31.52
CA THR A 258 9.15 -17.14 -31.41
C THR A 258 9.99 -15.95 -31.91
N ALA A 259 9.50 -15.22 -32.93
CA ALA A 259 10.16 -14.02 -33.44
C ALA A 259 10.13 -12.88 -32.42
N GLU A 260 8.98 -12.59 -31.81
CA GLU A 260 8.85 -11.58 -30.75
C GLU A 260 9.72 -11.91 -29.53
N ALA A 261 9.81 -13.20 -29.14
CA ALA A 261 10.58 -13.64 -27.97
C ALA A 261 12.10 -13.53 -28.14
N LYS A 262 12.61 -13.43 -29.37
CA LYS A 262 14.05 -13.27 -29.67
C LYS A 262 14.50 -11.81 -29.60
N VAL A 263 13.58 -10.85 -29.59
CA VAL A 263 13.92 -9.42 -29.52
C VAL A 263 14.40 -9.09 -28.11
N GLU A 264 15.62 -8.56 -28.00
CA GLU A 264 16.21 -8.19 -26.72
C GLU A 264 15.55 -6.95 -26.11
N GLU A 265 15.45 -6.93 -24.78
CA GLU A 265 14.95 -5.78 -24.05
C GLU A 265 15.99 -4.66 -23.99
N ILE A 266 15.54 -3.42 -24.14
CA ILE A 266 16.40 -2.24 -24.00
C ILE A 266 16.29 -1.74 -22.57
N SER A 267 17.37 -1.90 -21.79
CA SER A 267 17.41 -1.41 -20.41
C SER A 267 17.45 0.13 -20.36
N GLY A 268 16.92 0.72 -19.27
CA GLY A 268 16.92 2.18 -19.08
C GLY A 268 18.32 2.79 -19.07
N VAL A 269 19.36 2.05 -18.70
CA VAL A 269 20.75 2.55 -18.71
C VAL A 269 21.36 2.59 -20.12
N ALA A 270 20.72 1.98 -21.12
CA ALA A 270 21.23 1.87 -22.48
C ALA A 270 21.51 3.23 -23.15
N PHE A 271 20.83 4.32 -22.76
CA PHE A 271 21.11 5.65 -23.32
C PHE A 271 22.52 6.14 -23.04
N ILE A 272 23.06 5.84 -21.85
CA ILE A 272 24.42 6.28 -21.46
C ILE A 272 25.46 5.60 -22.36
N PHE A 273 25.22 4.32 -22.70
CA PHE A 273 26.16 3.49 -23.44
C PHE A 273 25.93 3.51 -24.96
N ASN A 274 24.71 3.79 -25.42
CA ASN A 274 24.31 3.67 -26.83
C ASN A 274 24.04 5.04 -27.47
N GLN A 275 24.88 6.05 -27.19
CA GLN A 275 24.70 7.39 -27.77
C GLN A 275 24.64 7.37 -29.31
N ARG A 276 25.42 6.48 -29.96
CA ARG A 276 25.41 6.31 -31.41
C ARG A 276 24.03 5.94 -31.95
N PHE A 277 23.33 4.99 -31.33
CA PHE A 277 21.97 4.60 -31.71
C PHE A 277 21.00 5.80 -31.67
N PHE A 278 21.08 6.65 -30.63
CA PHE A 278 20.21 7.83 -30.52
C PHE A 278 20.57 8.93 -31.53
N GLN A 279 21.83 9.03 -31.94
CA GLN A 279 22.25 9.94 -33.01
C GLN A 279 21.73 9.46 -34.38
N GLU A 280 21.89 8.17 -34.69
CA GLU A 280 21.39 7.54 -35.92
C GLU A 280 19.86 7.65 -36.01
N LEU A 281 19.14 7.32 -34.92
CA LEU A 281 17.68 7.46 -34.86
C LEU A 281 17.22 8.91 -35.17
N ARG A 282 17.98 9.90 -34.67
CA ARG A 282 17.68 11.31 -34.93
C ARG A 282 17.93 11.67 -36.39
N GLN A 283 19.01 11.18 -36.99
CA GLN A 283 19.31 11.39 -38.41
C GLN A 283 18.21 10.79 -39.30
N ASP A 284 17.80 9.56 -39.01
CA ASP A 284 16.86 8.81 -39.85
C ASP A 284 15.41 9.29 -39.70
N THR A 285 14.99 9.66 -38.50
CA THR A 285 13.57 9.95 -38.21
C THR A 285 13.28 11.41 -37.90
N GLY A 286 14.31 12.25 -37.76
CA GLY A 286 14.20 13.62 -37.25
C GLY A 286 13.83 13.71 -35.76
N ARG A 287 13.57 12.58 -35.09
CA ARG A 287 13.11 12.55 -33.69
C ARG A 287 14.29 12.52 -32.73
N ARG A 288 14.36 13.53 -31.86
CA ARG A 288 15.34 13.56 -30.77
C ARG A 288 14.74 12.95 -29.51
N LEU A 289 15.11 11.70 -29.21
CA LEU A 289 14.85 11.08 -27.91
C LEU A 289 15.99 11.40 -26.95
N LEU A 290 15.63 11.84 -25.74
CA LEU A 290 16.57 12.05 -24.63
C LEU A 290 16.16 11.14 -23.48
N HIS A 291 17.14 10.51 -22.82
CA HIS A 291 16.92 10.01 -21.48
C HIS A 291 17.50 11.00 -20.47
N GLN A 292 16.69 11.48 -19.52
CA GLN A 292 17.23 12.09 -18.31
C GLN A 292 17.93 10.99 -17.48
N SER A 293 19.25 11.10 -17.35
CA SER A 293 20.02 10.33 -16.38
C SER A 293 19.41 10.52 -14.98
N PRO A 294 19.38 9.50 -14.09
CA PRO A 294 19.03 9.69 -12.68
C PRO A 294 19.97 10.66 -11.94
N ALA A 295 21.08 11.08 -12.56
CA ALA A 295 22.13 11.91 -11.98
C ALA A 295 21.87 13.42 -11.95
N ALA A 296 20.62 13.85 -11.71
CA ALA A 296 20.34 15.21 -11.23
C ALA A 296 20.19 15.25 -9.70
N VAL A 297 20.87 14.32 -9.00
CA VAL A 297 21.13 14.38 -7.56
C VAL A 297 22.65 14.58 -7.38
N SER A 298 23.15 15.75 -7.78
CA SER A 298 24.39 16.27 -7.22
C SER A 298 24.03 17.10 -5.99
N GLY A 299 24.42 16.63 -4.80
CA GLY A 299 24.32 17.46 -3.59
C GLY A 299 24.07 16.79 -2.24
N LEU A 300 24.32 15.49 -2.06
CA LEU A 300 24.42 14.92 -0.72
C LEU A 300 25.77 14.22 -0.57
N CYS A 301 26.72 14.98 -0.04
CA CYS A 301 27.98 14.47 0.49
C CYS A 301 27.66 13.51 1.64
N HIS A 302 28.29 12.35 1.61
CA HIS A 302 28.11 11.28 2.59
C HIS A 302 28.89 11.66 3.85
N GLU A 303 28.23 12.16 4.89
CA GLU A 303 28.83 12.21 6.23
C GLU A 303 28.47 10.93 6.99
N SER A 304 29.51 10.17 7.32
CA SER A 304 29.44 8.95 8.12
C SER A 304 29.21 9.32 9.59
N LEU A 305 28.00 9.13 10.10
CA LEU A 305 27.76 9.13 11.55
C LEU A 305 27.60 7.67 12.02
N TRP A 306 28.71 7.17 12.56
CA TRP A 306 28.90 6.14 13.58
C TRP A 306 27.98 4.92 13.63
N ALA A 307 28.64 3.76 13.63
CA ALA A 307 28.08 2.41 13.67
C ALA A 307 27.19 2.16 14.89
N ALA A 308 25.93 1.82 14.64
CA ALA A 308 25.12 1.00 15.54
C ALA A 308 24.76 -0.30 14.80
N ARG A 309 25.21 -1.42 15.38
CA ARG A 309 24.99 -2.79 14.93
C ARG A 309 23.49 -3.11 14.81
N CYS A 310 23.19 -4.13 14.00
CA CYS A 310 21.90 -4.78 13.72
C CYS A 310 21.12 -4.27 12.49
N GLY A 311 21.20 -5.05 11.40
CA GLY A 311 20.46 -4.83 10.16
C GLY A 311 18.95 -4.90 10.36
N HIS A 312 18.24 -3.91 9.83
CA HIS A 312 16.78 -3.88 9.76
C HIS A 312 16.34 -3.24 8.44
N VAL A 313 15.40 -3.90 7.76
CA VAL A 313 14.68 -3.37 6.60
C VAL A 313 13.89 -2.14 7.04
N ARG A 314 14.23 -0.95 6.51
CA ARG A 314 13.46 0.29 6.75
C ARG A 314 12.38 0.47 5.68
N LEU A 315 11.13 0.19 6.03
CA LEU A 315 9.96 0.72 5.34
C LEU A 315 9.71 2.14 5.86
N HIS A 316 9.97 3.16 5.05
CA HIS A 316 9.62 4.53 5.38
C HIS A 316 8.15 4.80 5.04
N LEU A 317 7.26 4.60 6.02
CA LEU A 317 5.94 5.21 6.04
C LEU A 317 6.03 6.42 6.99
N TYR A 318 5.92 7.63 6.48
CA TYR A 318 5.91 8.84 7.31
C TYR A 318 4.59 8.89 8.11
N VAL A 319 4.61 8.38 9.35
CA VAL A 319 3.61 8.69 10.36
C VAL A 319 4.33 9.51 11.43
N ARG A 320 4.10 10.83 11.46
CA ARG A 320 4.58 11.67 12.56
C ARG A 320 3.57 11.54 13.70
N LEU A 321 3.80 10.63 14.62
CA LEU A 321 3.13 10.66 15.91
C LEU A 321 3.70 11.86 16.68
N ARG A 322 2.84 12.82 17.01
CA ARG A 322 3.17 13.88 17.97
C ARG A 322 3.22 13.23 19.35
N GLU A 323 4.41 13.12 19.93
CA GLU A 323 4.53 12.86 21.38
C GLU A 323 4.00 14.08 22.14
N ARG A 324 3.03 13.85 23.04
CA ARG A 324 2.70 14.80 24.11
C ARG A 324 3.85 14.75 25.11
N CYS A 325 4.54 15.88 25.34
CA CYS A 325 5.40 16.01 26.51
C CYS A 325 4.53 16.12 27.77
N PRO A 326 4.72 15.26 28.79
CA PRO A 326 4.20 15.53 30.13
C PRO A 326 5.10 16.60 30.77
N GLY A 327 4.48 17.64 31.33
CA GLY A 327 5.20 18.64 32.11
C GLY A 327 5.67 18.11 33.45
N SER A 328 6.71 18.74 34.02
CA SER A 328 6.73 19.30 35.39
C SER A 328 8.09 20.01 35.67
N PRO A 329 8.31 20.69 36.82
CA PRO A 329 8.65 22.12 36.86
C PRO A 329 10.06 22.40 37.39
N ALA A 330 10.56 23.63 37.20
CA ALA A 330 11.69 24.12 37.99
C ALA A 330 11.64 25.65 38.20
N THR A 331 11.36 25.98 39.45
CA THR A 331 11.55 27.22 40.21
C THR A 331 12.87 27.95 39.95
N GLY A 332 12.84 29.29 39.78
CA GLY A 332 13.42 30.28 40.71
C GLY A 332 14.84 30.72 40.26
N ILE A 333 15.32 31.97 40.30
CA ILE A 333 15.12 33.19 41.12
C ILE A 333 15.79 34.39 40.36
N PRO A 334 15.54 35.68 40.71
CA PRO A 334 15.47 36.82 39.79
C PRO A 334 16.63 37.83 39.88
N ALA A 335 16.62 38.85 39.01
CA ALA A 335 17.28 40.14 39.29
C ALA A 335 16.58 41.34 38.63
N ALA A 336 16.09 42.22 39.51
CA ALA A 336 15.82 43.66 39.49
C ALA A 336 15.98 44.53 38.22
N GLY A 337 15.09 45.52 38.10
CA GLY A 337 15.48 46.87 37.63
C GLY A 337 14.40 47.72 36.95
N HIS A 338 13.90 48.74 37.68
CA HIS A 338 13.39 50.04 37.19
C HIS A 338 11.90 50.28 36.86
N THR A 339 11.16 50.67 37.92
CA THR A 339 10.49 51.97 38.17
C THR A 339 9.89 52.82 37.03
N GLY A 340 8.62 53.21 37.24
CA GLY A 340 7.99 54.47 36.80
C GLY A 340 7.01 54.28 35.62
N GLY A 341 5.70 54.50 35.71
CA GLY A 341 4.94 55.46 36.51
C GLY A 341 4.40 56.57 35.61
N ARG A 342 3.18 56.39 35.04
CA ARG A 342 2.16 57.44 34.75
C ARG A 342 1.06 56.92 33.80
N GLN A 343 -0.16 56.87 34.31
CA GLN A 343 -1.41 57.17 33.60
C GLN A 343 -1.80 58.63 33.95
N PRO A 344 -2.89 59.22 33.45
CA PRO A 344 -3.65 59.01 32.20
C PRO A 344 -3.99 60.36 31.51
N ALA A 345 -4.73 60.37 30.39
CA ALA A 345 -5.92 61.21 30.17
C ALA A 345 -6.31 61.35 28.69
N GLY A 346 -7.62 61.21 28.41
CA GLY A 346 -8.34 62.24 27.67
C GLY A 346 -8.62 62.02 26.18
N GLY A 347 -9.76 61.38 25.88
CA GLY A 347 -10.85 61.93 25.05
C GLY A 347 -10.59 62.41 23.61
N LYS A 348 -11.30 61.81 22.64
CA LYS A 348 -12.50 62.39 21.98
C LYS A 348 -12.94 61.57 20.76
N ASN A 349 -14.26 61.40 20.67
CA ASN A 349 -15.02 60.97 19.50
C ASN A 349 -14.99 61.99 18.35
N ARG A 350 -15.05 61.51 17.09
CA ARG A 350 -15.92 61.92 15.97
C ARG A 350 -15.52 61.13 14.71
N LYS A 351 -16.37 60.23 14.19
CA LYS A 351 -17.44 60.40 13.19
C LYS A 351 -16.96 60.65 11.75
N GLU A 352 -17.29 59.66 10.91
CA GLU A 352 -17.85 59.69 9.53
C GLU A 352 -17.16 60.52 8.43
N GLY A 353 -16.86 59.79 7.35
CA GLY A 353 -16.46 60.23 6.02
C GLY A 353 -16.29 59.01 5.13
#